data_AF-A0A060Z655-F1
#
_entry.id   AF-A0A060Z655-F1
#
_cell.length_a   1.000
_cell.length_b   1.000
_cell.length_c   1.000
_cell.angle_alpha   90.00
_cell.angle_beta   90.00
_cell.angle_gamma   90.00
#
_symmetry.space_group_name_H-M   'P 1'
#
loop_
_entity.id
_entity.type
_entity.pdbx_description
1 polymer ?
#
loop_
_entity_poly.entity_id
_entity_poly.type
_entity_poly.pdbx_seq_one_letter_code
_entity_poly.pdbx_strand_id
1 'polypeptide(L)'
;EYFLRTELTSALLTEGQPPCCSVRECHNHIMPVWPLAMCKLPLQYMDSADDGGPMCGACVLQRVGPTASLLASPELLKVLPVTEERLNLPINYALLMALF
;
A
#
# COMPACT_ATOMS: atom_id res chain seq x y z
N GLU A 1 -0.84 9.68 7.66
CA GLU A 1 -0.26 8.31 7.66
C GLU A 1 -0.71 7.44 8.85
N TYR A 2 -1.88 7.69 9.47
CA TYR A 2 -2.35 6.93 10.65
C TYR A 2 -2.90 5.53 10.35
N PHE A 3 -3.03 5.17 9.08
CA PHE A 3 -3.64 3.91 8.63
C PHE A 3 -2.64 2.97 7.94
N LEU A 4 -1.35 3.24 8.09
CA LEU A 4 -0.28 2.39 7.60
C LEU A 4 0.54 1.89 8.79
N ARG A 5 0.96 0.63 8.73
CA ARG A 5 1.82 0.00 9.74
C ARG A 5 2.93 -0.79 9.06
N THR A 6 4.12 -0.73 9.63
CA THR A 6 5.23 -1.56 9.18
C THR A 6 5.20 -2.92 9.87
N GLU A 7 5.42 -3.97 9.11
CA GLU A 7 5.50 -5.36 9.57
C GLU A 7 6.73 -6.05 8.98
N LEU A 8 7.17 -7.15 9.60
CA LEU A 8 8.23 -7.98 9.04
C LEU A 8 7.69 -8.71 7.80
N THR A 9 8.38 -8.60 6.67
CA THR A 9 7.95 -9.28 5.43
C THR A 9 7.84 -10.79 5.63
N SER A 10 8.71 -11.38 6.46
CA SER A 10 8.66 -12.81 6.79
C SER A 10 7.37 -13.25 7.47
N ALA A 11 6.71 -12.37 8.23
CA ALA A 11 5.43 -12.67 8.88
C ALA A 11 4.25 -12.71 7.89
N LEU A 12 4.44 -12.14 6.69
CA LEU A 12 3.41 -12.06 5.65
C LEU A 12 3.51 -13.18 4.60
N LEU A 13 4.61 -13.95 4.62
CA LEU A 13 4.81 -15.04 3.69
C LEU A 13 3.87 -16.20 4.05
N THR A 14 3.02 -16.59 3.10
CA THR A 14 2.17 -17.77 3.23
C THR A 14 2.79 -18.88 2.39
N GLU A 15 3.16 -20.01 3.01
CA GLU A 15 3.84 -21.13 2.33
C GLU A 15 5.13 -20.73 1.57
N GLY A 16 5.80 -19.66 2.02
CA GLY A 16 7.00 -19.11 1.39
C GLY A 16 6.74 -18.26 0.15
N GLN A 17 5.48 -18.05 -0.24
CA GLN A 17 5.11 -17.20 -1.36
C GLN A 17 4.83 -15.76 -0.91
N PRO A 18 5.31 -14.75 -1.66
CA PRO A 18 5.00 -13.36 -1.36
C PRO A 18 3.53 -13.04 -1.65
N PRO A 19 2.82 -12.38 -0.71
CA PRO A 19 1.45 -11.96 -0.95
C PRO A 19 1.36 -10.93 -2.08
N CYS A 20 0.19 -10.86 -2.71
CA CYS A 20 -0.16 -9.79 -3.64
C CYS A 20 -0.35 -8.46 -2.89
N CYS A 21 -0.14 -7.35 -3.59
CA CYS A 21 -0.48 -6.02 -3.10
C CYS A 21 -1.99 -5.92 -2.81
N SER A 22 -2.36 -5.30 -1.70
CA SER A 22 -3.75 -5.06 -1.29
C SER A 22 -4.44 -3.91 -2.04
N VAL A 23 -3.69 -3.10 -2.80
CA VAL A 23 -4.25 -2.00 -3.58
C VAL A 23 -5.06 -2.56 -4.75
N ARG A 24 -6.29 -2.08 -4.91
CA ARG A 24 -7.19 -2.50 -6.00
C ARG A 24 -6.49 -2.31 -7.35
N GLU A 25 -6.64 -3.30 -8.23
CA GLU A 25 -6.05 -3.33 -9.58
C GLU A 25 -4.51 -3.38 -9.63
N CYS A 26 -3.83 -3.41 -8.48
CA CYS A 26 -2.40 -3.63 -8.41
C CYS A 26 -2.10 -5.13 -8.46
N HIS A 27 -1.29 -5.54 -9.44
CA HIS A 27 -0.89 -6.94 -9.62
C HIS A 27 0.54 -7.23 -9.15
N ASN A 28 1.17 -6.26 -8.46
CA ASN A 28 2.51 -6.45 -7.92
C ASN A 28 2.48 -7.35 -6.69
N HIS A 29 3.58 -8.06 -6.46
CA HIS A 29 3.81 -8.82 -5.23
C HIS A 29 4.69 -8.04 -4.27
N ILE A 30 4.60 -8.39 -2.98
CA ILE A 30 5.58 -7.94 -1.99
C ILE A 30 6.92 -8.61 -2.28
N MET A 31 8.00 -7.86 -2.26
CA MET A 31 9.32 -8.44 -2.54
C MET A 31 9.84 -9.17 -1.28
N PRO A 32 10.06 -10.50 -1.32
CA PRO A 32 10.51 -11.26 -0.14
C PRO A 32 11.86 -10.81 0.41
N VAL A 33 12.69 -10.23 -0.46
CA VAL A 33 14.03 -9.72 -0.12
C VAL A 33 13.98 -8.46 0.74
N TRP A 34 12.83 -7.78 0.84
CA TRP A 34 12.69 -6.61 1.71
C TRP A 34 12.47 -7.04 3.15
N PRO A 35 13.20 -6.48 4.13
CA PRO A 35 13.06 -6.87 5.52
C PRO A 35 11.71 -6.44 6.12
N LEU A 36 11.16 -5.35 5.60
CA LEU A 36 9.95 -4.72 6.09
C LEU A 36 8.96 -4.52 4.94
N ALA A 37 7.69 -4.73 5.25
CA ALA A 37 6.57 -4.41 4.40
C ALA A 37 5.70 -3.35 5.07
N MET A 38 5.07 -2.50 4.26
CA MET A 38 4.04 -1.58 4.73
C MET A 38 2.68 -2.22 4.51
N CYS A 39 1.86 -2.24 5.54
CA CYS A 39 0.51 -2.78 5.53
C CYS A 39 -0.49 -1.65 5.75
N LYS A 40 -1.58 -1.65 4.97
CA LYS A 40 -2.75 -0.84 5.23
C LYS A 40 -3.55 -1.48 6.38
N LEU A 41 -3.95 -0.68 7.35
CA LEU A 41 -4.85 -1.15 8.41
C LEU A 41 -6.27 -1.35 7.85
N PRO A 42 -7.00 -2.38 8.29
CA PRO A 42 -8.39 -2.56 7.91
C PRO A 42 -9.22 -1.36 8.37
N LEU A 43 -10.16 -0.93 7.52
CA LEU A 43 -11.02 0.21 7.75
C LEU A 43 -12.47 -0.17 7.48
N GLN A 44 -13.34 0.17 8.43
CA GLN A 44 -14.77 -0.01 8.27
C GLN A 44 -15.42 1.35 7.97
N TYR A 45 -16.13 1.40 6.85
CA TYR A 45 -16.94 2.54 6.43
C TYR A 45 -18.41 2.25 6.73
N MET A 46 -19.28 3.24 6.52
CA MET A 46 -20.72 3.08 6.79
C MET A 46 -21.39 2.04 5.90
N ASP A 47 -20.92 1.91 4.65
CA ASP A 47 -21.52 1.08 3.58
C ASP A 47 -20.57 0.00 3.04
N SER A 48 -19.32 -0.02 3.49
CA SER A 48 -18.27 -0.86 2.94
C SER A 48 -17.16 -1.13 3.96
N ALA A 49 -16.33 -2.13 3.67
CA ALA A 49 -15.12 -2.42 4.44
C ALA A 49 -13.93 -2.53 3.49
N ASP A 50 -12.77 -2.14 3.98
CA ASP A 50 -11.48 -2.36 3.36
C ASP A 50 -10.66 -3.23 4.29
N ASP A 51 -10.33 -4.44 3.85
CA ASP A 51 -9.63 -5.44 4.66
C ASP A 51 -8.16 -5.04 4.95
N GLY A 52 -7.66 -3.97 4.31
CA GLY A 52 -6.28 -3.56 4.42
C GLY A 52 -5.33 -4.59 3.79
N GLY A 53 -4.14 -4.74 4.38
CA GLY A 53 -3.14 -5.71 3.95
C GLY A 53 -1.92 -5.08 3.28
N PRO A 54 -0.97 -5.92 2.81
CA PRO A 54 0.37 -5.47 2.47
C PRO A 54 0.43 -4.72 1.14
N MET A 55 1.36 -3.77 1.04
CA MET A 55 1.53 -2.91 -0.13
C MET A 55 2.88 -3.10 -0.81
N CYS A 56 2.88 -3.23 -2.14
CA CYS A 56 4.11 -3.24 -2.93
C CYS A 56 4.81 -1.87 -2.86
N GLY A 57 6.12 -1.82 -3.14
CA GLY A 57 6.88 -0.58 -2.98
C GLY A 57 6.44 0.55 -3.89
N ALA A 58 5.92 0.28 -5.09
CA ALA A 58 5.35 1.33 -5.95
C ALA A 58 4.16 2.02 -5.27
N CYS A 59 3.22 1.25 -4.71
CA CYS A 59 2.07 1.80 -4.00
C CYS A 59 2.48 2.50 -2.70
N VAL A 60 3.51 2.00 -2.01
CA VAL A 60 4.05 2.69 -0.84
C VAL A 60 4.66 4.04 -1.24
N LEU A 61 5.50 4.06 -2.28
CA LEU A 61 6.11 5.28 -2.82
C LEU A 61 5.06 6.34 -3.20
N GLN A 62 3.95 5.93 -3.82
CA GLN A 62 2.86 6.86 -4.15
C GLN A 62 2.17 7.45 -2.90
N ARG A 63 2.06 6.68 -1.80
CA ARG A 63 1.33 7.13 -0.60
C ARG A 63 2.17 7.90 0.41
N VAL A 64 3.42 7.50 0.63
CA VAL A 64 4.32 8.10 1.65
C VAL A 64 5.53 8.80 1.04
N GLY A 65 5.62 8.84 -0.29
CA GLY A 65 6.67 9.53 -1.00
C GLY A 65 8.06 8.91 -0.78
N PRO A 66 9.13 9.72 -0.84
CA PRO A 66 10.52 9.26 -0.73
C PRO A 66 10.85 8.46 0.53
N THR A 67 10.04 8.60 1.60
CA THR A 67 10.13 7.82 2.84
C THR A 67 10.00 6.31 2.61
N ALA A 68 9.40 5.89 1.48
CA ALA A 68 9.40 4.49 1.03
C ALA A 68 10.82 3.89 0.90
N SER A 69 11.85 4.74 0.75
CA SER A 69 13.26 4.32 0.70
C SER A 69 13.75 3.68 2.01
N LEU A 70 13.00 3.83 3.10
CA LEU A 70 13.27 3.14 4.37
C LEU A 70 12.91 1.64 4.32
N LEU A 71 12.09 1.21 3.35
CA LEU A 71 11.68 -0.18 3.18
C LEU A 71 12.50 -0.90 2.10
N ALA A 72 12.86 -0.17 1.04
CA ALA A 72 13.52 -0.70 -0.14
C ALA A 72 14.43 0.36 -0.78
N SER A 73 15.43 -0.08 -1.56
CA SER A 73 16.29 0.88 -2.25
C SER A 73 15.52 1.66 -3.33
N PRO A 74 15.86 2.93 -3.59
CA PRO A 74 15.18 3.75 -4.60
C PRO A 74 15.20 3.15 -6.01
N GLU A 75 16.26 2.41 -6.37
CA GLU A 75 16.41 1.75 -7.66
C GLU A 75 15.35 0.65 -7.84
N LEU A 76 15.09 -0.12 -6.77
CA LEU A 76 14.08 -1.18 -6.77
C LEU A 76 12.66 -0.60 -6.80
N LEU A 77 12.43 0.57 -6.21
CA LEU A 77 11.12 1.22 -6.24
C LEU A 77 10.77 1.75 -7.64
N LYS A 78 11.77 2.16 -8.43
CA LYS A 78 11.58 2.73 -9.78
C LYS A 78 11.23 1.71 -10.86
N VAL A 79 11.54 0.42 -10.65
CA VAL A 79 11.31 -0.64 -11.65
C VAL A 79 9.95 -1.32 -11.51
N LEU A 80 9.26 -1.11 -10.39
CA LEU A 80 7.94 -1.71 -10.17
C LEU A 80 6.87 -1.01 -11.01
N PRO A 81 5.97 -1.77 -11.67
CA PRO A 81 4.82 -1.20 -12.36
C PRO A 81 4.00 -0.31 -11.42
N VAL A 82 3.82 0.95 -11.81
CA VAL A 82 3.01 1.90 -11.05
C VAL A 82 1.53 1.62 -11.34
N THR A 83 0.73 1.48 -10.29
CA THR A 83 -0.73 1.40 -10.39
C THR A 83 -1.29 2.75 -9.98
N GLU A 84 -2.13 3.36 -10.80
CA GLU A 84 -2.83 4.57 -10.38
C GLU A 84 -4.03 4.16 -9.51
N GLU A 85 -3.89 4.31 -8.20
CA GLU A 85 -4.97 3.99 -7.27
C GLU A 85 -6.11 5.02 -7.40
N ARG A 86 -7.25 4.58 -7.96
CA ARG A 86 -8.47 5.39 -7.96
C ARG A 86 -9.15 5.32 -6.60
N LEU A 87 -8.82 6.27 -5.74
CA LEU A 87 -9.49 6.44 -4.46
C LEU A 87 -10.93 6.94 -4.71
N ASN A 88 -11.90 6.05 -4.52
CA ASN A 88 -13.31 6.45 -4.43
C ASN A 88 -13.53 7.12 -3.08
N LEU A 89 -13.28 8.43 -3.01
CA LEU A 89 -13.52 9.20 -1.80
C LEU A 89 -15.02 9.31 -1.54
N PRO A 90 -15.47 9.16 -0.28
CA PRO A 90 -16.83 9.53 0.10
C PRO A 90 -17.14 10.96 -0.35
N ILE A 91 -18.37 11.21 -0.80
CA ILE A 91 -18.80 12.48 -1.42
C ILE A 91 -18.44 13.69 -0.54
N ASN A 92 -18.61 13.59 0.78
CA ASN A 92 -18.26 14.64 1.74
C ASN A 92 -16.76 14.96 1.77
N TYR A 93 -15.89 13.95 1.63
CA TYR A 93 -14.44 14.16 1.54
C TYR A 93 -14.04 14.73 0.18
N ALA A 94 -14.64 14.26 -0.91
CA ALA A 94 -14.37 14.79 -2.25
C ALA A 94 -14.76 16.28 -2.35
N LEU A 95 -15.92 16.66 -1.80
CA LEU A 95 -16.36 18.05 -1.68
C LEU A 95 -15.38 18.91 -0.88
N LEU A 96 -14.91 18.41 0.27
CA LEU A 96 -13.93 19.13 1.08
C LEU A 96 -12.62 19.37 0.33
N MET A 97 -12.09 18.34 -0.35
CA MET A 97 -10.85 18.45 -1.10
C MET A 97 -10.96 19.39 -2.31
N ALA A 98 -12.15 19.51 -2.92
CA ALA A 98 -12.39 20.42 -4.05
C ALA A 98 -12.46 21.91 -3.67
N LEU A 99 -12.54 22.22 -2.37
CA LEU A 99 -12.56 23.60 -1.86
C LEU A 99 -11.15 24.17 -1.60
N PHE A 100 -10.10 23.37 -1.76
CA PHE A 100 -8.69 23.72 -1.56
C PHE A 100 -7.86 23.35 -2.80
#